data_AF-A0A1B6M3N3-F1
#
_entry.id   AF-A0A1B6M3N3-F1
#
_cell.length_a   1.000
_cell.length_b   1.000
_cell.length_c   1.000
_cell.angle_alpha   90.00
_cell.angle_beta   90.00
_cell.angle_gamma   90.00
#
_symmetry.space_group_name_H-M   'P 1'
#
loop_
_entity.id
_entity.type
_entity.pdbx_description
1 polymer ?
#
loop_
_entity_poly.entity_id
_entity_poly.type
_entity_poly.pdbx_seq_one_letter_code
_entity_poly.pdbx_strand_id
1 'polypeptide(L)'
;MMSFRLLKRLQDGNIKFVSISYQSRKFMGWGSKENDENSQLLGTVSNRLKTIYQNKLLPLEENYLFHEFHSPMLTDQDFDAKPMIMFIGQYSTGKTTLIKYLLEQEFPGCHIGPEPTTDRFIVIMKGEKGGYIPGNALVLDPKKQFRPLTKFGTSFLNRFQCSLVDSVVLNSVTIVDTPGILSGEKQRVDRGYDFAGVLEWFAERVDRIILLFDANKLDISDEFRRSIEALRGHDDKMRIVLNKADGVDHQSLLRVYGALMWSLGKVLNTPEVARVYVGSFWDEPLRYDTNRRLFEDEEQDLMRDIQSLPRNSVLRKINDLSKRARLAKVHAHIIDAIYERMPRFFGREVEKNNIIQNLSSIYSEIEKQYQIPLGDFPELQKMQELLSHQDFDKFKLLDPAMLQRVEHMLAKDIAEIMSLVPQEAAAGVDISGGVFARSQDSPFGYHLGEGVDAGRNDMEWIVSSYRKKYDATYQSLGPVNGKVKQSVVREVMMKSKLPNSVLGKIWRLADVDQDGLLDGDEFALAMYLIDLRLEGHDLPMSLPVHLVPPTKRSNQLPQSQTTQAA
;
A
#
# COMPACT_ATOMS: atom_id res chain seq x y z
N MET A 1 -37.13 -8.72 -4.37
CA MET A 1 -37.82 -9.48 -5.44
C MET A 1 -38.44 -8.47 -6.40
N MET A 2 -37.67 -7.95 -7.36
CA MET A 2 -38.18 -7.00 -8.35
C MET A 2 -38.71 -7.77 -9.56
N SER A 3 -39.96 -7.48 -9.96
CA SER A 3 -40.61 -8.08 -11.13
C SER A 3 -40.63 -7.02 -12.24
N PHE A 4 -39.94 -7.27 -13.35
CA PHE A 4 -40.02 -6.44 -14.54
C PHE A 4 -41.06 -7.04 -15.51
N ARG A 5 -42.01 -6.22 -15.96
CA ARG A 5 -43.00 -6.59 -16.99
C ARG A 5 -42.57 -5.95 -18.32
N LEU A 6 -42.32 -6.78 -19.33
CA LEU A 6 -42.05 -6.34 -20.70
C LEU A 6 -43.29 -6.53 -21.58
N LEU A 7 -43.61 -5.51 -22.38
CA LEU A 7 -44.69 -5.52 -23.38
C LEU A 7 -44.15 -6.01 -24.72
N LYS A 8 -44.75 -7.06 -25.29
CA LYS A 8 -44.48 -7.50 -26.66
C LYS A 8 -45.78 -7.49 -27.46
N ARG A 9 -45.85 -6.67 -28.52
CA ARG A 9 -46.95 -6.71 -29.51
C ARG A 9 -46.69 -7.85 -30.49
N LEU A 10 -47.71 -8.68 -30.73
CA LEU A 10 -47.73 -9.66 -31.82
C LEU A 10 -48.56 -9.10 -32.99
N GLN A 11 -48.34 -9.63 -34.19
CA GLN A 11 -48.84 -9.09 -35.47
C GLN A 11 -50.36 -9.04 -35.62
N ASP A 12 -51.14 -9.67 -34.74
CA ASP A 12 -52.62 -9.71 -34.83
C ASP A 12 -53.33 -8.89 -33.73
N GLY A 13 -52.68 -7.87 -33.15
CA GLY A 13 -53.34 -6.83 -32.36
C GLY A 13 -53.77 -7.17 -30.93
N ASN A 14 -53.59 -8.40 -30.45
CA ASN A 14 -53.84 -8.75 -29.04
C ASN A 14 -52.60 -8.62 -28.14
N ILE A 15 -52.78 -8.04 -26.95
CA ILE A 15 -51.73 -7.86 -25.93
C ILE A 15 -51.80 -9.04 -24.93
N LYS A 16 -50.68 -9.76 -24.75
CA LYS A 16 -50.51 -10.75 -23.67
C LYS A 16 -49.40 -10.33 -22.72
N PHE A 17 -49.66 -10.47 -21.41
CA PHE A 17 -48.65 -10.33 -20.36
C PHE A 17 -47.85 -11.63 -20.24
N VAL A 18 -46.53 -11.56 -20.41
CA VAL A 18 -45.64 -12.69 -20.14
C VAL A 18 -44.92 -12.41 -18.83
N SER A 19 -45.19 -13.23 -17.81
CA SER A 19 -44.44 -13.22 -16.55
C SER A 19 -43.21 -14.11 -16.70
N ILE A 20 -42.02 -13.52 -16.67
CA ILE A 20 -40.77 -14.28 -16.58
C ILE A 20 -40.43 -14.39 -15.10
N SER A 21 -40.60 -15.58 -14.53
CA SER A 21 -40.06 -15.90 -13.20
C SER A 21 -38.59 -16.29 -13.34
N TYR A 22 -37.69 -15.45 -12.82
CA TYR A 22 -36.32 -15.86 -12.57
C TYR A 22 -36.33 -16.81 -11.35
N GLN A 23 -36.29 -18.12 -11.60
CA GLN A 23 -35.80 -19.04 -10.60
C GLN A 23 -34.30 -18.80 -10.46
N SER A 24 -33.89 -18.24 -9.33
CA SER A 24 -32.49 -18.17 -8.93
C SER A 24 -31.95 -19.60 -8.83
N ARG A 25 -31.26 -20.06 -9.88
CA ARG A 25 -30.35 -21.19 -9.74
C ARG A 25 -29.30 -20.75 -8.74
N LYS A 26 -29.25 -21.42 -7.59
CA LYS A 26 -28.09 -21.37 -6.69
C LYS A 26 -26.85 -21.64 -7.53
N PHE A 27 -26.12 -20.59 -7.87
CA PHE A 27 -24.70 -20.73 -8.16
C PHE A 27 -24.07 -21.19 -6.85
N MET A 28 -23.76 -22.48 -6.79
CA MET A 28 -22.90 -23.04 -5.76
C MET A 28 -21.56 -22.34 -5.92
N GLY A 29 -21.15 -21.62 -4.88
CA GLY A 29 -19.98 -20.74 -4.89
C GLY A 29 -18.72 -21.46 -5.34
N TRP A 30 -18.24 -21.09 -6.52
CA TRP A 30 -16.87 -21.28 -6.97
C TRP A 30 -16.17 -19.92 -6.84
N GLY A 31 -15.88 -19.56 -5.58
CA GLY A 31 -15.30 -18.26 -5.22
C GLY A 31 -15.02 -18.13 -3.72
N SER A 32 -15.47 -19.09 -2.90
CA SER A 32 -15.16 -19.16 -1.47
C SER A 32 -13.94 -20.03 -1.14
N LYS A 33 -13.53 -20.95 -2.02
CA LYS A 33 -12.37 -21.84 -1.74
C LYS A 33 -11.01 -21.15 -1.95
N GLU A 34 -10.84 -20.37 -3.03
CA GLU A 34 -9.57 -19.66 -3.29
C GLU A 34 -9.30 -18.54 -2.27
N ASN A 35 -10.35 -17.84 -1.80
CA ASN A 35 -10.21 -16.80 -0.78
C ASN A 35 -9.91 -17.36 0.63
N ASP A 36 -10.40 -18.56 0.95
CA ASP A 36 -10.06 -19.25 2.20
C ASP A 36 -8.61 -19.78 2.18
N GLU A 37 -8.12 -20.26 1.05
CA GLU A 37 -6.73 -20.73 0.90
C GLU A 37 -5.71 -19.57 0.99
N ASN A 38 -6.01 -18.40 0.41
CA ASN A 38 -5.15 -17.21 0.48
C ASN A 38 -5.12 -16.57 1.88
N SER A 39 -6.24 -16.59 2.60
CA SER A 39 -6.31 -16.17 4.00
C SER A 39 -5.56 -17.14 4.93
N GLN A 40 -5.55 -18.44 4.61
CA GLN A 40 -4.74 -19.45 5.30
C GLN A 40 -3.23 -19.26 5.09
N LEU A 41 -2.80 -18.77 3.93
CA LEU A 41 -1.38 -18.47 3.64
C LEU A 41 -0.86 -17.26 4.44
N LEU A 42 -1.54 -16.11 4.46
CA LEU A 42 -1.18 -14.97 5.35
C LEU A 42 -1.15 -15.34 6.84
N GLY A 43 -2.05 -16.26 7.25
CA GLY A 43 -2.02 -16.88 8.56
C GLY A 43 -0.71 -17.66 8.79
N THR A 44 -0.08 -18.21 7.74
CA THR A 44 1.12 -19.03 7.83
C THR A 44 2.37 -18.21 8.21
N VAL A 45 2.65 -17.07 7.56
CA VAL A 45 3.78 -16.21 7.96
C VAL A 45 3.55 -15.53 9.31
N SER A 46 2.38 -14.95 9.56
CA SER A 46 2.08 -14.31 10.85
C SER A 46 2.13 -15.31 12.01
N ASN A 47 1.59 -16.53 11.84
CA ASN A 47 1.69 -17.59 12.85
C ASN A 47 3.13 -18.08 13.04
N ARG A 48 3.94 -18.16 11.97
CA ARG A 48 5.36 -18.50 12.09
C ARG A 48 6.13 -17.43 12.87
N LEU A 49 5.91 -16.15 12.58
CA LEU A 49 6.53 -15.04 13.32
C LEU A 49 6.15 -15.08 14.81
N LYS A 50 4.87 -15.27 15.10
CA LYS A 50 4.35 -15.45 16.45
C LYS A 50 5.02 -16.63 17.16
N THR A 51 5.11 -17.77 16.50
CA THR A 51 5.73 -19.00 17.04
C THR A 51 7.22 -18.77 17.32
N ILE A 52 7.94 -18.09 16.43
CA ILE A 52 9.36 -17.75 16.63
C ILE A 52 9.52 -16.81 17.81
N TYR A 53 8.70 -15.75 17.90
CA TYR A 53 8.73 -14.83 19.03
C TYR A 53 8.53 -15.58 20.35
N GLN A 54 7.44 -16.35 20.48
CA GLN A 54 7.08 -17.07 21.70
C GLN A 54 8.14 -18.09 22.12
N ASN A 55 8.73 -18.82 21.16
CA ASN A 55 9.64 -19.93 21.49
C ASN A 55 11.11 -19.52 21.59
N LYS A 56 11.53 -18.46 20.91
CA LYS A 56 12.95 -18.09 20.78
C LYS A 56 13.27 -16.76 21.45
N LEU A 57 12.44 -15.73 21.27
CA LEU A 57 12.73 -14.38 21.77
C LEU A 57 12.14 -14.11 23.16
N LEU A 58 10.86 -14.43 23.37
CA LEU A 58 10.15 -14.19 24.63
C LEU A 58 10.87 -14.76 25.87
N PRO A 59 11.44 -15.98 25.85
CA PRO A 59 12.17 -16.50 27.01
C PRO A 59 13.40 -15.66 27.37
N LEU A 60 14.08 -15.07 26.37
CA LEU A 60 15.18 -14.15 26.61
C LEU A 60 14.65 -12.83 27.21
N GLU A 61 13.56 -12.29 26.66
CA GLU A 61 12.97 -11.04 27.13
C GLU A 61 12.51 -11.14 28.60
N GLU A 62 11.83 -12.22 28.97
CA GLU A 62 11.36 -12.47 30.34
C GLU A 62 12.54 -12.69 31.31
N ASN A 63 13.54 -13.48 30.91
CA ASN A 63 14.63 -13.85 31.81
C ASN A 63 15.55 -12.67 32.16
N TYR A 64 15.67 -11.68 31.26
CA TYR A 64 16.49 -10.48 31.44
C TYR A 64 15.65 -9.20 31.65
N LEU A 65 14.38 -9.34 32.05
CA LEU A 65 13.49 -8.22 32.43
C LEU A 65 13.32 -7.16 31.33
N PHE A 66 13.40 -7.55 30.06
CA PHE A 66 13.38 -6.64 28.91
C PHE A 66 12.18 -5.68 28.91
N HIS A 67 11.02 -6.18 29.33
CA HIS A 67 9.76 -5.42 29.36
C HIS A 67 9.74 -4.26 30.36
N GLU A 68 10.61 -4.29 31.36
CA GLU A 68 10.71 -3.21 32.35
C GLU A 68 11.58 -2.04 31.86
N PHE A 69 12.35 -2.24 30.78
CA PHE A 69 13.27 -1.23 30.25
C PHE A 69 12.82 -0.68 28.90
N HIS A 70 12.39 -1.56 27.98
CA HIS A 70 12.28 -1.20 26.58
C HIS A 70 10.83 -1.14 26.10
N SER A 71 10.19 -2.30 25.97
CA SER A 71 8.85 -2.38 25.39
C SER A 71 8.07 -3.58 25.96
N PRO A 72 6.73 -3.45 26.07
CA PRO A 72 5.90 -4.52 26.60
C PRO A 72 5.96 -5.77 25.73
N MET A 73 5.53 -6.89 26.30
CA MET A 73 5.38 -8.17 25.61
C MET A 73 4.46 -8.01 24.39
N LEU A 74 4.90 -8.54 23.24
CA LEU A 74 4.04 -8.61 22.06
C LEU A 74 2.91 -9.60 22.30
N THR A 75 1.70 -9.18 21.94
CA THR A 75 0.47 -9.95 22.00
C THR A 75 0.18 -10.57 20.64
N ASP A 76 -0.69 -11.58 20.62
CA ASP A 76 -1.17 -12.21 19.38
C ASP A 76 -1.73 -11.18 18.38
N GLN A 77 -2.37 -10.13 18.90
CA GLN A 77 -2.92 -9.05 18.08
C GLN A 77 -1.86 -8.25 17.33
N ASP A 78 -0.66 -8.10 17.90
CA ASP A 78 0.43 -7.36 17.24
C ASP A 78 0.90 -8.10 15.97
N PHE A 79 0.76 -9.44 15.95
CA PHE A 79 1.05 -10.27 14.78
C PHE A 79 -0.13 -10.35 13.81
N ASP A 80 -1.36 -10.49 14.33
CA ASP A 80 -2.57 -10.70 13.52
C ASP A 80 -3.19 -9.39 12.98
N ALA A 81 -2.73 -8.23 13.47
CA ALA A 81 -3.24 -6.93 13.06
C ALA A 81 -3.08 -6.71 11.55
N LYS A 82 -4.18 -6.39 10.88
CA LYS A 82 -4.16 -5.95 9.48
C LYS A 82 -3.46 -4.60 9.39
N PRO A 83 -2.79 -4.31 8.26
CA PRO A 83 -2.24 -2.98 8.02
C PRO A 83 -3.31 -1.89 8.17
N MET A 84 -2.92 -0.78 8.79
CA MET A 84 -3.79 0.38 9.02
C MET A 84 -3.41 1.58 8.14
N ILE A 85 -4.41 2.22 7.56
CA ILE A 85 -4.27 3.45 6.77
C ILE A 85 -4.97 4.58 7.50
N MET A 86 -4.24 5.62 7.88
CA MET A 86 -4.81 6.80 8.55
C MET A 86 -4.90 7.98 7.60
N PHE A 87 -6.07 8.62 7.55
CA PHE A 87 -6.34 9.80 6.72
C PHE A 87 -6.35 11.05 7.59
N ILE A 88 -5.50 12.03 7.30
CA ILE A 88 -5.40 13.30 8.03
C ILE A 88 -5.54 14.46 7.07
N GLY A 89 -6.18 15.54 7.51
CA GLY A 89 -6.31 16.77 6.74
C GLY A 89 -7.31 17.72 7.38
N GLN A 90 -7.31 18.96 6.92
CA GLN A 90 -8.26 19.97 7.37
C GLN A 90 -9.72 19.63 7.03
N TYR A 91 -10.65 20.45 7.52
CA TYR A 91 -12.06 20.28 7.17
C TYR A 91 -12.30 20.39 5.67
N SER A 92 -13.23 19.57 5.18
CA SER A 92 -13.65 19.56 3.78
C SER A 92 -12.56 19.16 2.76
N THR A 93 -11.39 18.66 3.17
CA THR A 93 -10.36 18.19 2.21
C THR A 93 -10.73 16.88 1.48
N GLY A 94 -11.82 16.23 1.87
CA GLY A 94 -12.35 15.03 1.20
C GLY A 94 -11.87 13.70 1.77
N LYS A 95 -11.43 13.63 3.04
CA LYS A 95 -11.02 12.37 3.71
C LYS A 95 -12.09 11.29 3.62
N THR A 96 -13.27 11.56 4.18
CA THR A 96 -14.42 10.64 4.19
C THR A 96 -14.87 10.28 2.77
N THR A 97 -14.80 11.23 1.82
CA THR A 97 -15.12 11.01 0.40
C THR A 97 -14.13 10.06 -0.25
N LEU A 98 -12.83 10.25 -0.05
CA LEU A 98 -11.78 9.36 -0.55
C LEU A 98 -11.92 7.96 0.05
N ILE A 99 -12.27 7.83 1.33
CA ILE A 99 -12.52 6.53 1.95
C ILE A 99 -13.74 5.84 1.31
N LYS A 100 -14.85 6.58 1.11
CA LYS A 100 -16.02 6.07 0.38
C LYS A 100 -15.64 5.62 -1.03
N TYR A 101 -14.80 6.40 -1.71
CA TYR A 101 -14.30 6.09 -3.05
C TYR A 101 -13.49 4.80 -3.07
N LEU A 102 -12.55 4.62 -2.12
CA LEU A 102 -11.76 3.39 -2.00
C LEU A 102 -12.63 2.15 -1.76
N LEU A 103 -13.66 2.28 -0.92
CA LEU A 103 -14.56 1.19 -0.57
C LEU A 103 -15.65 0.95 -1.65
N GLU A 104 -15.87 1.90 -2.56
CA GLU A 104 -17.03 2.00 -3.47
C GLU A 104 -18.39 1.84 -2.75
N GLN A 105 -18.44 2.19 -1.46
CA GLN A 105 -19.65 2.14 -0.65
C GLN A 105 -19.54 3.04 0.58
N GLU A 106 -20.69 3.39 1.16
CA GLU A 106 -20.77 4.14 2.41
C GLU A 106 -20.51 3.25 3.62
N PHE A 107 -20.06 3.86 4.72
CA PHE A 107 -19.78 3.16 5.97
C PHE A 107 -20.56 3.78 7.14
N PRO A 108 -21.01 2.99 8.13
CA PRO A 108 -21.73 3.51 9.28
C PRO A 108 -20.99 4.66 9.98
N GLY A 109 -21.70 5.76 10.20
CA GLY A 109 -21.14 6.96 10.81
C GLY A 109 -20.36 7.87 9.86
N CYS A 110 -20.29 7.57 8.56
CA CYS A 110 -19.80 8.54 7.58
C CYS A 110 -20.81 9.71 7.47
N HIS A 111 -20.31 10.93 7.55
CA HIS A 111 -21.12 12.12 7.28
C HIS A 111 -20.34 13.05 6.34
N ILE A 112 -20.85 13.23 5.12
CA ILE A 112 -20.21 14.04 4.08
C ILE A 112 -21.03 15.33 3.95
N GLY A 113 -20.41 16.47 4.23
CA GLY A 113 -21.06 17.78 4.11
C GLY A 113 -20.06 18.94 4.19
N PRO A 114 -20.51 20.17 3.88
CA PRO A 114 -19.67 21.36 3.86
C PRO A 114 -19.35 21.94 5.24
N GLU A 115 -20.15 21.60 6.26
CA GLU A 115 -19.94 21.96 7.66
C GLU A 115 -18.97 20.98 8.35
N PRO A 116 -18.46 21.23 9.58
CA PRO A 116 -17.64 20.27 10.34
C PRO A 116 -18.37 18.94 10.59
N THR A 117 -18.36 18.02 9.62
CA THR A 117 -19.21 16.83 9.63
C THR A 117 -18.66 15.65 10.42
N THR A 118 -17.33 15.54 10.52
CA THR A 118 -16.65 14.47 11.28
C THR A 118 -15.86 15.07 12.43
N ASP A 119 -16.38 14.94 13.64
CA ASP A 119 -15.74 15.32 14.92
C ASP A 119 -15.15 14.11 15.67
N ARG A 120 -15.26 12.91 15.08
CA ARG A 120 -14.86 11.63 15.67
C ARG A 120 -13.75 10.94 14.91
N PHE A 121 -12.92 10.20 15.63
CA PHE A 121 -12.06 9.18 15.05
C PHE A 121 -12.90 7.95 14.73
N ILE A 122 -12.89 7.51 13.47
CA ILE A 122 -13.65 6.36 12.99
C ILE A 122 -12.69 5.30 12.48
N VAL A 123 -12.63 4.16 13.17
CA VAL A 123 -11.88 2.99 12.71
C VAL A 123 -12.81 2.09 11.91
N ILE A 124 -12.58 2.00 10.61
CA ILE A 124 -13.40 1.23 9.68
C ILE A 124 -12.75 -0.14 9.51
N MET A 125 -13.45 -1.18 9.94
CA MET A 125 -12.98 -2.56 9.95
C MET A 125 -13.98 -3.48 9.25
N LYS A 126 -13.50 -4.64 8.80
CA LYS A 126 -14.37 -5.70 8.30
C LYS A 126 -15.36 -6.15 9.38
N GLY A 127 -16.62 -6.30 9.00
CA GLY A 127 -17.63 -7.00 9.79
C GLY A 127 -18.71 -7.60 8.90
N GLU A 128 -19.18 -8.80 9.24
CA GLU A 128 -20.23 -9.52 8.49
C GLU A 128 -21.60 -8.83 8.59
N LYS A 129 -21.82 -8.12 9.69
CA LYS A 129 -23.04 -7.32 9.91
C LYS A 129 -22.62 -5.86 10.02
N GLY A 130 -23.21 -5.03 9.17
CA GLY A 130 -23.04 -3.59 9.24
C GLY A 130 -23.45 -3.03 10.60
N GLY A 131 -22.67 -2.10 11.14
CA GLY A 131 -22.94 -1.47 12.42
C GLY A 131 -21.78 -0.62 12.92
N TYR A 132 -21.90 -0.09 14.13
CA TYR A 132 -20.80 0.60 14.79
C TYR A 132 -20.70 0.23 16.27
N ILE A 133 -19.48 0.31 16.80
CA ILE A 133 -19.14 0.08 18.21
C ILE A 133 -18.62 1.40 18.78
N PRO A 134 -19.28 1.96 19.82
CA PRO A 134 -18.80 3.16 20.51
C PRO A 134 -17.43 2.95 21.18
N GLY A 135 -16.62 4.01 21.27
CA GLY A 135 -15.25 3.95 21.79
C GLY A 135 -15.14 3.36 23.20
N ASN A 136 -16.06 3.72 24.10
CA ASN A 136 -16.09 3.17 25.46
C ASN A 136 -16.26 1.64 25.50
N ALA A 137 -16.99 1.05 24.54
CA ALA A 137 -17.12 -0.40 24.42
C ALA A 137 -15.93 -1.00 23.67
N LEU A 138 -15.42 -0.28 22.66
CA LEU A 138 -14.33 -0.75 21.81
C LEU A 138 -13.02 -0.98 22.57
N VAL A 139 -12.69 -0.13 23.53
CA VAL A 139 -11.47 -0.27 24.36
C VAL A 139 -11.53 -1.44 25.35
N LEU A 140 -12.72 -1.99 25.58
CA LEU A 140 -12.94 -3.15 26.44
C LEU A 140 -12.87 -4.48 25.67
N ASP A 141 -12.89 -4.44 24.34
CA ASP A 141 -12.86 -5.65 23.51
C ASP A 141 -11.44 -6.27 23.49
N PRO A 142 -11.24 -7.46 24.08
CA PRO A 142 -9.94 -8.11 24.13
C PRO A 142 -9.50 -8.68 22.77
N LYS A 143 -10.30 -8.54 21.71
CA LYS A 143 -9.92 -8.88 20.33
C LYS A 143 -9.43 -7.66 19.54
N LYS A 144 -9.41 -6.47 20.14
CA LYS A 144 -9.07 -5.21 19.48
C LYS A 144 -7.88 -4.55 20.16
N GLN A 145 -7.02 -3.92 19.35
CA GLN A 145 -5.78 -3.27 19.79
C GLN A 145 -5.98 -1.86 20.39
N PHE A 146 -7.21 -1.47 20.72
CA PHE A 146 -7.57 -0.10 21.09
C PHE A 146 -7.59 0.15 22.60
N ARG A 147 -7.40 -0.87 23.44
CA ARG A 147 -7.38 -0.73 24.90
C ARG A 147 -6.43 0.36 25.42
N PRO A 148 -5.21 0.55 24.87
CA PRO A 148 -4.32 1.63 25.32
C PRO A 148 -4.89 3.05 25.14
N LEU A 149 -5.89 3.24 24.27
CA LEU A 149 -6.53 4.54 24.06
C LEU A 149 -7.37 5.01 25.25
N THR A 150 -7.66 4.14 26.24
CA THR A 150 -8.30 4.56 27.50
C THR A 150 -7.53 5.67 28.21
N LYS A 151 -6.21 5.79 27.99
CA LYS A 151 -5.38 6.85 28.58
C LYS A 151 -5.81 8.27 28.18
N PHE A 152 -6.48 8.44 27.04
CA PHE A 152 -6.97 9.73 26.55
C PHE A 152 -8.32 10.15 27.18
N GLY A 153 -8.88 9.30 28.04
CA GLY A 153 -10.05 9.62 28.86
C GLY A 153 -11.39 9.61 28.12
N THR A 154 -12.48 9.77 28.88
CA THR A 154 -13.86 9.63 28.41
C THR A 154 -14.23 10.62 27.31
N SER A 155 -13.67 11.82 27.33
CA SER A 155 -13.92 12.86 26.33
C SER A 155 -13.51 12.40 24.92
N PHE A 156 -12.32 11.80 24.81
CA PHE A 156 -11.87 11.16 23.57
C PHE A 156 -12.73 9.95 23.21
N LEU A 157 -13.00 9.05 24.16
CA LEU A 157 -13.72 7.80 23.89
C LEU A 157 -15.16 8.04 23.39
N ASN A 158 -15.79 9.14 23.78
CA ASN A 158 -17.10 9.57 23.25
C ASN A 158 -17.02 10.05 21.78
N ARG A 159 -15.83 10.44 21.33
CA ARG A 159 -15.51 10.86 19.96
C ARG A 159 -14.64 9.83 19.24
N PHE A 160 -14.69 8.59 19.69
CA PHE A 160 -14.02 7.45 19.07
C PHE A 160 -15.05 6.38 18.78
N GLN A 161 -14.99 5.77 17.60
CA GLN A 161 -15.90 4.68 17.24
C GLN A 161 -15.23 3.72 16.24
N CYS A 162 -15.69 2.48 16.23
CA CYS A 162 -15.37 1.53 15.18
C CYS A 162 -16.60 1.31 14.29
N SER A 163 -16.43 1.46 12.98
CA SER A 163 -17.44 1.17 11.97
C SER A 163 -17.17 -0.21 11.38
N LEU A 164 -18.16 -1.09 11.40
CA LEU A 164 -18.08 -2.44 10.84
C LEU A 164 -18.77 -2.45 9.48
N VAL A 165 -18.03 -2.83 8.45
CA VAL A 165 -18.49 -2.81 7.06
C VAL A 165 -18.16 -4.14 6.39
N ASP A 166 -19.12 -4.67 5.65
CA ASP A 166 -18.89 -5.83 4.80
C ASP A 166 -18.26 -5.37 3.47
N SER A 167 -16.93 -5.27 3.45
CA SER A 167 -16.15 -4.90 2.26
C SER A 167 -15.07 -5.92 1.98
N VAL A 168 -14.76 -6.16 0.70
CA VAL A 168 -13.61 -6.99 0.31
C VAL A 168 -12.30 -6.26 0.61
N VAL A 169 -12.25 -4.94 0.41
CA VAL A 169 -11.07 -4.10 0.72
C VAL A 169 -10.64 -4.29 2.17
N LEU A 170 -11.61 -4.29 3.10
CA LEU A 170 -11.37 -4.41 4.54
C LEU A 170 -10.97 -5.84 4.98
N ASN A 171 -11.00 -6.82 4.07
CA ASN A 171 -10.42 -8.14 4.35
C ASN A 171 -8.90 -8.04 4.55
N SER A 172 -8.25 -7.09 3.87
CA SER A 172 -6.79 -6.96 3.89
C SER A 172 -6.29 -5.74 4.66
N VAL A 173 -7.12 -4.71 4.86
CA VAL A 173 -6.73 -3.47 5.57
C VAL A 173 -7.74 -3.01 6.62
N THR A 174 -7.30 -2.13 7.51
CA THR A 174 -8.15 -1.31 8.38
C THR A 174 -7.94 0.17 8.04
N ILE A 175 -9.00 0.96 8.03
CA ILE A 175 -8.92 2.39 7.70
C ILE A 175 -9.26 3.22 8.94
N VAL A 176 -8.54 4.31 9.15
CA VAL A 176 -8.79 5.28 10.22
C VAL A 176 -9.11 6.64 9.59
N ASP A 177 -10.38 7.05 9.69
CA ASP A 177 -10.80 8.41 9.36
C ASP A 177 -10.61 9.30 10.60
N THR A 178 -9.91 10.42 10.44
CA THR A 178 -9.64 11.36 11.54
C THR A 178 -10.56 12.58 11.44
N PRO A 179 -10.92 13.21 12.58
CA PRO A 179 -11.63 14.48 12.56
C PRO A 179 -10.91 15.52 11.72
N GLY A 180 -11.66 16.42 11.08
CA GLY A 180 -11.06 17.57 10.41
C GLY A 180 -10.19 18.40 11.36
N ILE A 181 -9.07 18.91 10.86
CA ILE A 181 -8.24 19.87 11.60
C ILE A 181 -8.78 21.27 11.33
N LEU A 182 -9.06 22.04 12.39
CA LEU A 182 -9.66 23.37 12.29
C LEU A 182 -8.63 24.34 11.67
N SER A 183 -9.13 25.32 10.91
CA SER A 183 -8.33 26.42 10.38
C SER A 183 -8.55 27.68 11.23
N GLY A 184 -7.45 28.29 11.70
CA GLY A 184 -7.46 29.59 12.38
C GLY A 184 -7.54 29.56 13.92
N GLU A 185 -7.05 30.64 14.55
CA GLU A 185 -6.91 30.76 16.01
C GLU A 185 -8.24 30.92 16.78
N LYS A 186 -9.32 31.34 16.12
CA LYS A 186 -10.62 31.63 16.78
C LYS A 186 -11.48 30.40 17.04
N GLN A 187 -11.08 29.24 16.53
CA GLN A 187 -11.70 27.95 16.78
C GLN A 187 -10.75 27.02 17.54
N ARG A 188 -10.01 27.55 18.53
CA ARG A 188 -9.40 26.75 19.61
C ARG A 188 -10.49 26.14 20.49
N VAL A 189 -11.42 25.39 19.90
CA VAL A 189 -12.38 24.60 20.63
C VAL A 189 -11.56 23.52 21.28
N ASP A 190 -11.33 23.66 22.59
CA ASP A 190 -10.73 22.64 23.41
C ASP A 190 -11.50 21.34 23.16
N ARG A 191 -10.91 20.43 22.37
CA ARG A 191 -11.53 19.16 21.98
C ARG A 191 -11.82 18.32 23.24
N GLY A 192 -11.26 18.71 24.38
CA GLY A 192 -11.37 18.04 25.67
C GLY A 192 -10.49 16.79 25.73
N TYR A 193 -9.56 16.64 24.78
CA TYR A 193 -8.56 15.56 24.74
C TYR A 193 -7.35 16.01 23.91
N ASP A 194 -6.21 15.36 24.17
CA ASP A 194 -4.98 15.60 23.43
C ASP A 194 -5.04 14.99 22.02
N PHE A 195 -5.38 15.82 21.03
CA PHE A 195 -5.49 15.39 19.64
C PHE A 195 -4.15 14.99 19.03
N ALA A 196 -3.07 15.71 19.36
CA ALA A 196 -1.74 15.43 18.83
C ALA A 196 -1.22 14.09 19.38
N GLY A 197 -1.36 13.84 20.67
CA GLY A 197 -0.98 12.56 21.28
C GLY A 197 -1.79 11.37 20.76
N VAL A 198 -3.07 11.56 20.40
CA VAL A 198 -3.86 10.51 19.73
C VAL A 198 -3.32 10.23 18.32
N LEU A 199 -3.00 11.28 17.54
CA LEU A 199 -2.41 11.11 16.20
C LEU A 199 -1.06 10.40 16.26
N GLU A 200 -0.19 10.77 17.20
CA GLU A 200 1.09 10.11 17.46
C GLU A 200 0.89 8.62 17.78
N TRP A 201 -0.06 8.29 18.67
CA TRP A 201 -0.37 6.90 19.01
C TRP A 201 -0.79 6.06 17.79
N PHE A 202 -1.58 6.64 16.88
CA PHE A 202 -1.92 5.98 15.63
C PHE A 202 -0.70 5.92 14.69
N ALA A 203 0.09 6.99 14.58
CA ALA A 203 1.27 7.06 13.72
C ALA A 203 2.30 5.94 14.00
N GLU A 204 2.48 5.60 15.28
CA GLU A 204 3.31 4.48 15.71
C GLU A 204 2.84 3.13 15.11
N ARG A 205 1.53 2.94 14.98
CA ARG A 205 0.90 1.63 14.66
C ARG A 205 0.41 1.51 13.22
N VAL A 206 0.20 2.63 12.53
CA VAL A 206 -0.26 2.61 11.15
C VAL A 206 0.87 2.27 10.19
N ASP A 207 0.46 1.76 9.04
CA ASP A 207 1.31 1.35 7.93
C ASP A 207 1.46 2.47 6.90
N ARG A 208 0.44 3.32 6.81
CA ARG A 208 0.35 4.40 5.84
C ARG A 208 -0.41 5.58 6.44
N ILE A 209 0.12 6.78 6.24
CA ILE A 209 -0.54 8.04 6.61
C ILE A 209 -0.80 8.82 5.32
N ILE A 210 -2.05 9.15 5.04
CA ILE A 210 -2.44 9.93 3.87
C ILE A 210 -2.79 11.34 4.35
N LEU A 211 -1.95 12.32 4.00
CA LEU A 211 -2.15 13.74 4.26
C LEU A 211 -2.90 14.38 3.09
N LEU A 212 -4.14 14.81 3.32
CA LEU A 212 -5.00 15.41 2.30
C LEU A 212 -4.99 16.93 2.37
N PHE A 213 -4.78 17.56 1.21
CA PHE A 213 -4.90 18.99 0.96
C PHE A 213 -5.95 19.25 -0.12
N ASP A 214 -6.68 20.37 -0.03
CA ASP A 214 -7.65 20.78 -1.05
C ASP A 214 -6.98 21.80 -2.00
N ALA A 215 -6.98 21.53 -3.30
CA ALA A 215 -6.37 22.42 -4.29
C ALA A 215 -7.03 23.80 -4.37
N ASN A 216 -8.29 23.92 -3.95
CA ASN A 216 -9.03 25.19 -3.93
C ASN A 216 -8.74 26.00 -2.67
N LYS A 217 -8.22 25.37 -1.61
CA LYS A 217 -8.01 25.96 -0.28
C LYS A 217 -6.72 25.42 0.33
N LEU A 218 -5.60 25.96 -0.14
CA LEU A 218 -4.30 25.63 0.42
C LEU A 218 -3.99 26.55 1.60
N ASP A 219 -4.27 26.06 2.80
CA ASP A 219 -3.87 26.70 4.05
C ASP A 219 -3.31 25.64 5.00
N ILE A 220 -2.15 25.90 5.61
CA ILE A 220 -1.57 25.04 6.64
C ILE A 220 -1.65 25.79 7.96
N SER A 221 -2.76 25.59 8.67
CA SER A 221 -3.00 26.19 9.98
C SER A 221 -1.96 25.71 11.01
N ASP A 222 -1.75 26.49 12.08
CA ASP A 222 -0.84 26.11 13.17
C ASP A 222 -1.23 24.79 13.84
N GLU A 223 -2.52 24.48 13.94
CA GLU A 223 -3.00 23.19 14.44
C GLU A 223 -2.64 22.05 13.48
N PHE A 224 -2.74 22.28 12.16
CA PHE A 224 -2.34 21.27 11.18
C PHE A 224 -0.82 21.08 11.16
N ARG A 225 -0.04 22.15 11.26
CA ARG A 225 1.42 22.10 11.45
C ARG A 225 1.78 21.25 12.68
N ARG A 226 1.19 21.55 13.85
CA ARG A 226 1.43 20.76 15.08
C ARG A 226 1.04 19.29 14.92
N SER A 227 -0.04 19.02 14.21
CA SER A 227 -0.48 17.66 13.91
C SER A 227 0.51 16.92 13.04
N ILE A 228 1.12 17.58 12.04
CA ILE A 228 2.18 17.01 11.20
C ILE A 228 3.47 16.84 12.00
N GLU A 229 3.81 17.79 12.88
CA GLU A 229 4.98 17.70 13.76
C GLU A 229 4.89 16.52 14.74
N ALA A 230 3.68 16.15 15.19
CA ALA A 230 3.42 14.94 15.97
C ALA A 230 3.63 13.62 15.18
N LEU A 231 3.82 13.69 13.86
CA LEU A 231 4.11 12.53 13.01
C LEU A 231 5.60 12.40 12.66
N ARG A 232 6.46 13.26 13.22
CA ARG A 232 7.91 13.24 12.95
C ARG A 232 8.51 11.88 13.30
N GLY A 233 9.42 11.41 12.44
CA GLY A 233 10.02 10.08 12.58
C GLY A 233 9.18 8.96 11.97
N HIS A 234 8.04 9.29 11.37
CA HIS A 234 7.20 8.38 10.58
C HIS A 234 7.02 8.86 9.14
N ASP A 235 7.97 9.66 8.65
CA ASP A 235 7.91 10.34 7.36
C ASP A 235 7.84 9.35 6.17
N ASP A 236 8.48 8.19 6.30
CA ASP A 236 8.48 7.09 5.33
C ASP A 236 7.07 6.51 5.09
N LYS A 237 6.21 6.60 6.12
CA LYS A 237 4.82 6.15 6.07
C LYS A 237 3.91 7.18 5.41
N MET A 238 4.32 8.43 5.26
CA MET A 238 3.45 9.49 4.76
C MET A 238 3.33 9.50 3.23
N ARG A 239 2.13 9.79 2.75
CA ARG A 239 1.80 10.08 1.36
C ARG A 239 0.93 11.32 1.32
N ILE A 240 1.23 12.22 0.39
CA ILE A 240 0.55 13.51 0.32
C ILE A 240 -0.39 13.46 -0.87
N VAL A 241 -1.63 13.90 -0.66
CA VAL A 241 -2.67 13.92 -1.68
C VAL A 241 -3.18 15.35 -1.82
N LEU A 242 -2.99 15.93 -3.01
CA LEU A 242 -3.59 17.20 -3.42
C LEU A 242 -4.91 16.88 -4.11
N ASN A 243 -5.99 16.91 -3.33
CA ASN A 243 -7.34 16.53 -3.74
C ASN A 243 -8.10 17.72 -4.39
N LYS A 244 -9.19 17.40 -5.11
CA LYS A 244 -10.04 18.36 -5.84
C LYS A 244 -9.27 19.21 -6.85
N ALA A 245 -8.22 18.63 -7.44
CA ALA A 245 -7.37 19.31 -8.42
C ALA A 245 -8.12 19.67 -9.71
N ASP A 246 -9.21 18.96 -10.02
CA ASP A 246 -10.12 19.29 -11.12
C ASP A 246 -10.88 20.62 -10.93
N GLY A 247 -10.92 21.16 -9.72
CA GLY A 247 -11.57 22.44 -9.41
C GLY A 247 -10.76 23.68 -9.82
N VAL A 248 -9.49 23.51 -10.16
CA VAL A 248 -8.57 24.58 -10.54
C VAL A 248 -8.06 24.39 -11.96
N ASP A 249 -7.74 25.49 -12.66
CA ASP A 249 -7.15 25.42 -13.99
C ASP A 249 -5.68 24.97 -13.95
N HIS A 250 -5.11 24.64 -15.12
CA HIS A 250 -3.73 24.12 -15.20
C HIS A 250 -2.68 25.06 -14.59
N GLN A 251 -2.79 26.38 -14.81
CA GLN A 251 -1.82 27.33 -14.26
C GLN A 251 -1.94 27.47 -12.75
N SER A 252 -3.16 27.54 -12.22
CA SER A 252 -3.38 27.63 -10.78
C SER A 252 -2.97 26.34 -10.09
N LEU A 253 -3.18 25.17 -10.71
CA LEU A 253 -2.73 23.89 -10.18
C LEU A 253 -1.21 23.87 -9.94
N LEU A 254 -0.42 24.33 -10.91
CA LEU A 254 1.05 24.42 -10.76
C LEU A 254 1.46 25.38 -9.63
N ARG A 255 0.76 26.51 -9.48
CA ARG A 255 1.00 27.46 -8.38
C ARG A 255 0.66 26.87 -7.01
N VAL A 256 -0.49 26.21 -6.91
CA VAL A 256 -0.95 25.55 -5.67
C VAL A 256 0.00 24.42 -5.29
N TYR A 257 0.41 23.59 -6.26
CA TYR A 257 1.40 22.55 -6.06
C TYR A 257 2.73 23.10 -5.55
N GLY A 258 3.27 24.15 -6.18
CA GLY A 258 4.49 24.81 -5.72
C GLY A 258 4.38 25.39 -4.30
N ALA A 259 3.24 26.01 -3.98
CA ALA A 259 2.97 26.55 -2.66
C ALA A 259 2.84 25.45 -1.58
N LEU A 260 2.25 24.30 -1.93
CA LEU A 260 2.18 23.11 -1.07
C LEU A 260 3.57 22.62 -0.71
N MET A 261 4.40 22.37 -1.72
CA MET A 261 5.76 21.84 -1.53
C MET A 261 6.64 22.79 -0.72
N TRP A 262 6.54 24.10 -0.98
CA TRP A 262 7.23 25.12 -0.19
C TRP A 262 6.81 25.09 1.29
N SER A 263 5.52 24.92 1.55
CA SER A 263 4.99 24.91 2.91
C SER A 263 5.36 23.62 3.66
N LEU A 264 5.27 22.48 3.00
CA LEU A 264 5.65 21.17 3.54
C LEU A 264 7.14 21.06 3.83
N GLY A 265 8.00 21.60 2.97
CA GLY A 265 9.46 21.62 3.19
C GLY A 265 9.84 22.32 4.50
N LYS A 266 9.04 23.29 4.95
CA LYS A 266 9.22 23.97 6.26
C LYS A 266 8.70 23.19 7.46
N VAL A 267 7.90 22.15 7.26
CA VAL A 267 7.23 21.40 8.33
C VAL A 267 7.87 20.03 8.53
N LEU A 268 8.08 19.30 7.43
CA LEU A 268 8.54 17.91 7.44
C LEU A 268 10.00 17.75 7.86
N ASN A 269 10.82 18.81 7.76
CA ASN A 269 12.22 18.83 8.21
C ASN A 269 13.04 17.59 7.77
N THR A 270 12.69 17.01 6.63
CA THR A 270 13.38 15.89 6.00
C THR A 270 14.10 16.40 4.74
N PRO A 271 15.29 15.88 4.42
CA PRO A 271 15.98 16.25 3.18
C PRO A 271 15.30 15.67 1.93
N GLU A 272 14.45 14.65 2.11
CA GLU A 272 13.76 13.96 1.02
C GLU A 272 12.44 14.64 0.65
N VAL A 273 12.22 14.80 -0.65
CA VAL A 273 10.99 15.41 -1.17
C VAL A 273 9.86 14.38 -1.12
N ALA A 274 8.81 14.68 -0.35
CA ALA A 274 7.62 13.83 -0.28
C ALA A 274 6.90 13.76 -1.63
N ARG A 275 6.50 12.55 -2.07
CA ARG A 275 5.66 12.36 -3.26
C ARG A 275 4.25 12.87 -2.99
N VAL A 276 3.74 13.69 -3.91
CA VAL A 276 2.39 14.25 -3.90
C VAL A 276 1.58 13.67 -5.04
N TYR A 277 0.45 13.03 -4.72
CA TYR A 277 -0.53 12.54 -5.67
C TYR A 277 -1.56 13.64 -5.95
N VAL A 278 -1.72 14.01 -7.22
CA VAL A 278 -2.59 15.11 -7.64
C VAL A 278 -3.81 14.55 -8.35
N GLY A 279 -5.01 14.85 -7.86
CA GLY A 279 -6.23 14.35 -8.48
C GLY A 279 -7.51 14.76 -7.77
N SER A 280 -8.60 14.14 -8.17
CA SER A 280 -9.92 14.31 -7.56
C SER A 280 -10.52 12.92 -7.30
N PHE A 281 -10.46 12.50 -6.04
CA PHE A 281 -10.73 11.12 -5.66
C PHE A 281 -12.20 10.93 -5.25
N TRP A 282 -13.07 10.99 -6.24
CA TRP A 282 -14.52 10.82 -6.10
C TRP A 282 -15.11 10.21 -7.38
N ASP A 283 -16.41 9.90 -7.33
CA ASP A 283 -17.23 9.36 -8.41
C ASP A 283 -17.97 10.44 -9.22
N GLU A 284 -17.68 11.73 -8.98
CA GLU A 284 -18.30 12.86 -9.66
C GLU A 284 -17.56 13.29 -10.94
N PRO A 285 -18.24 13.92 -11.92
CA PRO A 285 -17.60 14.43 -13.13
C PRO A 285 -16.51 15.48 -12.84
N LEU A 286 -15.40 15.41 -13.59
CA LEU A 286 -14.34 16.43 -13.53
C LEU A 286 -14.87 17.78 -14.01
N ARG A 287 -14.59 18.85 -13.25
CA ARG A 287 -14.92 20.23 -13.63
C ARG A 287 -14.01 20.74 -14.76
N TYR A 288 -12.70 20.64 -14.56
CA TYR A 288 -11.70 20.85 -15.61
C TYR A 288 -11.02 19.51 -15.94
N ASP A 289 -11.09 19.10 -17.21
CA ASP A 289 -10.57 17.81 -17.68
C ASP A 289 -9.26 17.90 -18.47
N THR A 290 -8.68 19.10 -18.60
CA THR A 290 -7.41 19.33 -19.31
C THR A 290 -6.26 18.46 -18.76
N ASN A 291 -6.27 18.19 -17.46
CA ASN A 291 -5.27 17.37 -16.77
C ASN A 291 -5.80 15.96 -16.43
N ARG A 292 -6.88 15.47 -17.07
CA ARG A 292 -7.49 14.17 -16.76
C ARG A 292 -6.46 13.04 -16.69
N ARG A 293 -5.59 12.94 -17.70
CA ARG A 293 -4.54 11.91 -17.76
C ARG A 293 -3.60 11.95 -16.55
N LEU A 294 -3.17 13.15 -16.14
CA LEU A 294 -2.35 13.31 -14.93
C LEU A 294 -3.09 12.81 -13.68
N PHE A 295 -4.37 13.13 -13.55
CA PHE A 295 -5.17 12.70 -12.40
C PHE A 295 -5.34 11.19 -12.35
N GLU A 296 -5.59 10.56 -13.51
CA GLU A 296 -5.71 9.11 -13.63
C GLU A 296 -4.37 8.41 -13.34
N ASP A 297 -3.26 8.90 -13.90
CA ASP A 297 -1.91 8.36 -13.67
C ASP A 297 -1.54 8.42 -12.17
N GLU A 298 -1.78 9.56 -11.50
CA GLU A 298 -1.49 9.73 -10.07
C GLU A 298 -2.47 8.95 -9.17
N GLU A 299 -3.73 8.80 -9.58
CA GLU A 299 -4.69 7.94 -8.90
C GLU A 299 -4.21 6.49 -8.91
N GLN A 300 -3.79 5.98 -10.07
CA GLN A 300 -3.26 4.63 -10.19
C GLN A 300 -2.05 4.38 -9.29
N ASP A 301 -1.11 5.32 -9.27
CA ASP A 301 0.07 5.21 -8.45
C ASP A 301 -0.28 5.19 -6.96
N LEU A 302 -1.24 6.02 -6.52
CA LEU A 302 -1.75 5.97 -5.14
C LEU A 302 -2.43 4.62 -4.85
N MET A 303 -3.26 4.12 -5.76
CA MET A 303 -3.94 2.84 -5.58
C MET A 303 -2.95 1.67 -5.50
N ARG A 304 -1.90 1.66 -6.33
CA ARG A 304 -0.84 0.64 -6.25
C ARG A 304 -0.07 0.70 -4.92
N ASP A 305 0.26 1.91 -4.45
CA ASP A 305 0.93 2.08 -3.15
C ASP A 305 0.06 1.54 -2.02
N ILE A 306 -1.24 1.87 -2.00
CA ILE A 306 -2.20 1.35 -1.02
C ILE A 306 -2.37 -0.18 -1.16
N GLN A 307 -2.53 -0.68 -2.38
CA GLN A 307 -2.76 -2.10 -2.67
C GLN A 307 -1.62 -2.99 -2.20
N SER A 308 -0.37 -2.49 -2.23
CA SER A 308 0.83 -3.19 -1.78
C SER A 308 1.01 -3.26 -0.24
N LEU A 309 0.15 -2.58 0.54
CA LEU A 309 0.33 -2.46 1.99
C LEU A 309 0.32 -3.78 2.76
N PRO A 310 -0.57 -4.76 2.50
CA PRO A 310 -0.54 -6.05 3.19
C PRO A 310 0.83 -6.74 3.09
N ARG A 311 1.39 -6.77 1.88
CA ARG A 311 2.74 -7.30 1.62
C ARG A 311 3.81 -6.53 2.40
N ASN A 312 3.77 -5.20 2.35
CA ASN A 312 4.76 -4.36 3.01
C ASN A 312 4.66 -4.42 4.55
N SER A 313 3.46 -4.67 5.08
CA SER A 313 3.21 -4.82 6.51
C SER A 313 3.90 -6.06 7.08
N VAL A 314 3.81 -7.19 6.37
CA VAL A 314 4.52 -8.42 6.74
C VAL A 314 6.03 -8.18 6.80
N LEU A 315 6.61 -7.55 5.77
CA LEU A 315 8.05 -7.20 5.75
C LEU A 315 8.44 -6.30 6.91
N ARG A 316 7.61 -5.30 7.23
CA ARG A 316 7.85 -4.41 8.38
C ARG A 316 7.80 -5.16 9.70
N LYS A 317 6.81 -6.04 9.93
CA LYS A 317 6.74 -6.89 11.14
C LYS A 317 7.98 -7.78 11.30
N ILE A 318 8.48 -8.37 10.21
CA ILE A 318 9.73 -9.15 10.23
C ILE A 318 10.91 -8.27 10.65
N ASN A 319 11.04 -7.08 10.05
CA ASN A 319 12.12 -6.14 10.36
C ASN A 319 12.05 -5.64 11.81
N ASP A 320 10.86 -5.35 12.33
CA ASP A 320 10.66 -4.87 13.69
C ASP A 320 10.95 -5.98 14.72
N LEU A 321 10.53 -7.21 14.45
CA LEU A 321 10.90 -8.36 15.26
C LEU A 321 12.43 -8.60 15.26
N SER A 322 13.08 -8.41 14.11
CA SER A 322 14.54 -8.50 13.98
C SER A 322 15.27 -7.41 14.78
N LYS A 323 14.80 -6.15 14.71
CA LYS A 323 15.31 -5.04 15.52
C LYS A 323 15.13 -5.31 17.01
N ARG A 324 13.94 -5.77 17.42
CA ARG A 324 13.64 -6.13 18.81
C ARG A 324 14.54 -7.26 19.31
N ALA A 325 14.76 -8.30 18.51
CA ALA A 325 15.66 -9.40 18.84
C ALA A 325 17.11 -8.92 19.03
N ARG A 326 17.63 -8.03 18.17
CA ARG A 326 18.96 -7.44 18.36
C ARG A 326 19.03 -6.66 19.66
N LEU A 327 18.07 -5.77 19.92
CA LEU A 327 18.02 -4.99 21.16
C LEU A 327 17.93 -5.89 22.40
N ALA A 328 17.13 -6.95 22.37
CA ALA A 328 17.02 -7.90 23.47
C ALA A 328 18.33 -8.66 23.74
N LYS A 329 19.08 -9.02 22.70
CA LYS A 329 20.43 -9.58 22.85
C LYS A 329 21.38 -8.60 23.52
N VAL A 330 21.44 -7.35 23.04
CA VAL A 330 22.29 -6.31 23.63
C VAL A 330 21.92 -6.08 25.10
N HIS A 331 20.61 -5.98 25.39
CA HIS A 331 20.10 -5.84 26.74
C HIS A 331 20.52 -7.00 27.65
N ALA A 332 20.42 -8.25 27.18
CA ALA A 332 20.86 -9.41 27.94
C ALA A 332 22.36 -9.35 28.28
N HIS A 333 23.22 -8.92 27.34
CA HIS A 333 24.64 -8.69 27.61
C HIS A 333 24.88 -7.55 28.61
N ILE A 334 24.09 -6.48 28.56
CA ILE A 334 24.20 -5.37 29.53
C ILE A 334 23.84 -5.89 30.94
N ILE A 335 22.73 -6.60 31.09
CA ILE A 335 22.29 -7.14 32.38
C ILE A 335 23.31 -8.13 32.94
N ASP A 336 23.88 -8.99 32.10
CA ASP A 336 24.94 -9.92 32.47
C ASP A 336 26.21 -9.20 32.95
N ALA A 337 26.68 -8.21 32.18
CA ALA A 337 27.87 -7.46 32.53
C ALA A 337 27.67 -6.63 33.82
N ILE A 338 26.45 -6.17 34.10
CA ILE A 338 26.10 -5.55 35.38
C ILE A 338 26.12 -6.59 36.51
N TYR A 339 25.50 -7.75 36.28
CA TYR A 339 25.45 -8.84 37.26
C TYR A 339 26.85 -9.30 37.69
N GLU A 340 27.79 -9.46 36.74
CA GLU A 340 29.17 -9.88 37.02
C GLU A 340 29.96 -8.86 37.85
N ARG A 341 29.65 -7.56 37.72
CA ARG A 341 30.31 -6.48 38.48
C ARG A 341 29.71 -6.27 39.87
N MET A 342 28.53 -6.81 40.15
CA MET A 342 27.87 -6.61 41.44
C MET A 342 28.51 -7.44 42.57
N PRO A 343 28.87 -6.81 43.71
CA PRO A 343 29.45 -7.51 44.84
C PRO A 343 28.39 -8.37 45.54
N ARG A 344 28.77 -9.53 46.07
CA ARG A 344 27.83 -10.51 46.65
C ARG A 344 27.30 -10.16 48.05
N PHE A 345 28.01 -9.35 48.83
CA PHE A 345 27.71 -9.19 50.27
C PHE A 345 27.65 -7.74 50.77
N PHE A 346 28.56 -6.85 50.36
CA PHE A 346 28.63 -5.47 50.88
C PHE A 346 28.89 -4.46 49.75
N GLY A 347 28.51 -3.20 49.97
CA GLY A 347 28.80 -2.09 49.03
C GLY A 347 27.93 -2.03 47.78
N ARG A 348 26.81 -2.78 47.74
CA ARG A 348 25.98 -2.97 46.54
C ARG A 348 25.36 -1.66 46.01
N GLU A 349 24.88 -0.80 46.90
CA GLU A 349 24.34 0.52 46.54
C GLU A 349 25.40 1.44 45.91
N VAL A 350 26.60 1.47 46.49
CA VAL A 350 27.71 2.28 45.98
C VAL A 350 28.13 1.77 44.59
N GLU A 351 28.24 0.45 44.43
CA GLU A 351 28.61 -0.15 43.15
C GLU A 351 27.52 0.02 42.09
N LYS A 352 26.24 -0.09 42.46
CA LYS A 352 25.12 0.21 41.55
C LYS A 352 25.25 1.63 40.98
N ASN A 353 25.49 2.63 41.82
CA ASN A 353 25.66 4.01 41.38
C ASN A 353 26.90 4.19 40.49
N ASN A 354 28.00 3.51 40.82
CA ASN A 354 29.23 3.50 40.01
C ASN A 354 28.99 2.90 38.61
N ILE A 355 28.33 1.75 38.54
CA ILE A 355 27.95 1.06 37.29
C ILE A 355 27.08 1.97 36.42
N ILE A 356 26.07 2.61 37.00
CA ILE A 356 25.17 3.50 36.25
C ILE A 356 25.94 4.69 35.68
N GLN A 357 26.81 5.33 36.48
CA GLN A 357 27.62 6.45 36.02
C GLN A 357 28.60 6.06 34.90
N ASN A 358 29.15 4.84 34.97
CA ASN A 358 30.15 4.33 34.03
C ASN A 358 29.56 3.40 32.95
N LEU A 359 28.25 3.45 32.71
CA LEU A 359 27.55 2.58 31.75
C LEU A 359 28.11 2.69 30.33
N SER A 360 28.66 3.85 29.95
CA SER A 360 29.30 4.07 28.64
C SER A 360 30.54 3.20 28.43
N SER A 361 31.32 2.93 29.50
CA SER A 361 32.45 2.00 29.46
C SER A 361 31.95 0.57 29.22
N ILE A 362 30.88 0.18 29.93
CA ILE A 362 30.27 -1.14 29.79
C ILE A 362 29.78 -1.35 28.36
N TYR A 363 29.16 -0.35 27.74
CA TYR A 363 28.74 -0.42 26.34
C TYR A 363 29.93 -0.62 25.41
N SER A 364 31.01 0.15 25.61
CA SER A 364 32.23 0.06 24.80
C SER A 364 32.94 -1.29 24.94
N GLU A 365 32.87 -1.92 26.12
CA GLU A 365 33.41 -3.26 26.37
C GLU A 365 32.58 -4.32 25.65
N ILE A 366 31.24 -4.26 25.77
CA ILE A 366 30.32 -5.18 25.10
C ILE A 366 30.45 -5.05 23.57
N GLU A 367 30.53 -3.82 23.05
CA GLU A 367 30.70 -3.53 21.63
C GLU A 367 31.92 -4.27 21.07
N LYS A 368 33.07 -4.14 21.73
CA LYS A 368 34.33 -4.77 21.30
C LYS A 368 34.34 -6.28 21.47
N GLN A 369 33.84 -6.77 22.60
CA GLN A 369 33.87 -8.19 22.94
C GLN A 369 32.95 -9.02 22.03
N TYR A 370 31.75 -8.51 21.77
CA TYR A 370 30.71 -9.25 21.03
C TYR A 370 30.51 -8.75 19.60
N GLN A 371 31.27 -7.75 19.15
CA GLN A 371 31.19 -7.16 17.80
C GLN A 371 29.79 -6.65 17.46
N ILE A 372 29.14 -6.02 18.44
CA ILE A 372 27.78 -5.48 18.30
C ILE A 372 27.90 -4.03 17.84
N PRO A 373 27.20 -3.59 16.77
CA PRO A 373 27.20 -2.19 16.36
C PRO A 373 26.63 -1.26 17.45
N LEU A 374 27.24 -0.09 17.66
CA LEU A 374 26.74 0.93 18.60
C LEU A 374 25.28 1.33 18.36
N GLY A 375 24.80 1.26 17.11
CA GLY A 375 23.41 1.58 16.77
C GLY A 375 22.36 0.60 17.33
N ASP A 376 22.77 -0.59 17.76
CA ASP A 376 21.87 -1.57 18.41
C ASP A 376 21.77 -1.36 19.94
N PHE A 377 22.59 -0.48 20.52
CA PHE A 377 22.56 -0.17 21.95
C PHE A 377 21.41 0.82 22.28
N PRO A 378 20.74 0.65 23.43
CA PRO A 378 19.74 1.60 23.88
C PRO A 378 20.38 2.93 24.27
N GLU A 379 19.61 4.01 24.18
CA GLU A 379 20.07 5.35 24.54
C GLU A 379 20.63 5.39 25.97
N LEU A 380 21.86 5.89 26.10
CA LEU A 380 22.63 5.84 27.34
C LEU A 380 21.90 6.51 28.52
N GLN A 381 21.42 7.74 28.33
CA GLN A 381 20.77 8.53 29.39
C GLN A 381 19.48 7.85 29.87
N LYS A 382 18.65 7.40 28.94
CA LYS A 382 17.41 6.67 29.24
C LYS A 382 17.69 5.38 30.00
N MET A 383 18.72 4.63 29.60
CA MET A 383 19.09 3.39 30.29
C MET A 383 19.61 3.65 31.71
N GLN A 384 20.39 4.70 31.92
CA GLN A 384 20.86 5.11 33.25
C GLN A 384 19.71 5.46 34.20
N GLU A 385 18.73 6.22 33.70
CA GLU A 385 17.52 6.58 34.45
C GLU A 385 16.72 5.32 34.85
N LEU A 386 16.46 4.43 33.89
CA LEU A 386 15.71 3.19 34.14
C LEU A 386 16.44 2.27 35.13
N LEU A 387 17.76 2.10 34.99
CA LEU A 387 18.57 1.29 35.92
C LEU A 387 18.56 1.83 37.35
N SER A 388 18.43 3.15 37.54
CA SER A 388 18.40 3.74 38.87
C SER A 388 17.23 3.22 39.71
N HIS A 389 16.09 2.94 39.07
CA HIS A 389 14.86 2.45 39.70
C HIS A 389 14.80 0.93 39.84
N GLN A 390 15.81 0.21 39.34
CA GLN A 390 15.79 -1.24 39.24
C GLN A 390 16.51 -1.94 40.38
N ASP A 391 16.04 -3.13 40.70
CA ASP A 391 16.64 -4.00 41.71
C ASP A 391 17.62 -4.98 41.03
N PHE A 392 18.92 -4.73 41.21
CA PHE A 392 19.99 -5.48 40.57
C PHE A 392 20.11 -6.91 41.11
N ASP A 393 19.44 -7.24 42.23
CA ASP A 393 19.39 -8.61 42.75
C ASP A 393 18.51 -9.54 41.92
N LYS A 394 17.61 -8.96 41.11
CA LYS A 394 16.79 -9.72 40.16
C LYS A 394 17.54 -10.07 38.88
N PHE A 395 18.71 -9.47 38.64
CA PHE A 395 19.51 -9.72 37.46
C PHE A 395 20.12 -11.12 37.53
N LYS A 396 20.33 -11.71 36.35
CA LYS A 396 20.79 -13.09 36.21
C LYS A 396 21.98 -13.15 35.26
N LEU A 397 22.80 -14.17 35.46
CA LEU A 397 23.86 -14.53 34.52
C LEU A 397 23.26 -14.89 33.15
N LEU A 398 23.98 -14.57 32.09
CA LEU A 398 23.64 -14.88 30.73
C LEU A 398 23.56 -16.40 30.49
N ASP A 399 22.48 -16.87 29.88
CA ASP A 399 22.31 -18.24 29.41
C ASP A 399 22.74 -18.31 27.93
N PRO A 400 23.88 -18.94 27.62
CA PRO A 400 24.36 -19.06 26.25
C PRO A 400 23.37 -19.78 25.33
N ALA A 401 22.57 -20.71 25.85
CA ALA A 401 21.59 -21.45 25.05
C ALA A 401 20.44 -20.55 24.60
N MET A 402 20.00 -19.60 25.43
CA MET A 402 18.97 -18.62 25.05
C MET A 402 19.48 -17.68 23.97
N LEU A 403 20.72 -17.18 24.10
CA LEU A 403 21.34 -16.35 23.07
C LEU A 403 21.50 -17.08 21.73
N GLN A 404 21.99 -18.33 21.76
CA GLN A 404 22.13 -19.13 20.54
C GLN A 404 20.79 -19.35 19.82
N ARG A 405 19.68 -19.49 20.57
CA ARG A 405 18.34 -19.59 19.96
C ARG A 405 17.94 -18.30 19.23
N VAL A 406 18.22 -17.13 19.82
CA VAL A 406 17.94 -15.83 19.18
C VAL A 406 18.89 -15.55 18.01
N GLU A 407 20.15 -15.99 18.09
CA GLU A 407 21.07 -15.92 16.96
C GLU A 407 20.64 -16.80 15.80
N HIS A 408 20.22 -18.03 16.08
CA HIS A 408 19.64 -18.92 15.07
C HIS A 408 18.39 -18.31 14.44
N MET A 409 17.53 -17.67 15.26
CA MET A 409 16.38 -16.91 14.78
C MET A 409 16.78 -15.85 13.76
N LEU A 410 17.74 -14.99 14.11
CA LEU A 410 18.18 -13.89 13.24
C LEU A 410 18.89 -14.40 11.97
N ALA A 411 19.69 -15.46 12.07
CA ALA A 411 20.51 -15.95 10.97
C ALA A 411 19.77 -16.87 9.99
N LYS A 412 18.80 -17.67 10.47
CA LYS A 412 18.13 -18.70 9.66
C LYS A 412 16.62 -18.51 9.58
N ASP A 413 15.94 -18.45 10.71
CA ASP A 413 14.46 -18.47 10.71
C ASP A 413 13.87 -17.22 10.04
N ILE A 414 14.44 -16.04 10.28
CA ILE A 414 14.05 -14.79 9.62
C ILE A 414 14.30 -14.84 8.11
N ALA A 415 15.43 -15.40 7.69
CA ALA A 415 15.77 -15.55 6.26
C ALA A 415 14.82 -16.51 5.54
N GLU A 416 14.45 -17.62 6.18
CA GLU A 416 13.45 -18.56 5.66
C GLU A 416 12.10 -17.86 5.47
N ILE A 417 11.62 -17.12 6.48
CA ILE A 417 10.36 -16.38 6.38
C ILE A 417 10.40 -15.33 5.27
N MET A 418 11.49 -14.57 5.16
CA MET A 418 11.67 -13.57 4.10
C MET A 418 11.55 -14.20 2.70
N SER A 419 11.98 -15.46 2.52
CA SER A 419 11.87 -16.17 1.24
C SER A 419 10.44 -16.58 0.87
N LEU A 420 9.54 -16.67 1.86
CA LEU A 420 8.13 -17.01 1.67
C LEU A 420 7.27 -15.79 1.30
N VAL A 421 7.69 -14.58 1.70
CA VAL A 421 6.93 -13.33 1.45
C VAL A 421 6.62 -13.09 -0.04
N PRO A 422 7.56 -13.30 -0.99
CA PRO A 422 7.25 -13.16 -2.42
C PRO A 422 6.22 -14.20 -2.92
N GLN A 423 6.20 -15.40 -2.36
CA GLN A 423 5.28 -16.47 -2.76
C GLN A 423 3.86 -16.20 -2.25
N GLU A 424 3.72 -15.66 -1.03
CA GLU A 424 2.44 -15.15 -0.52
C GLU A 424 1.94 -13.95 -1.32
N ALA A 425 2.83 -13.03 -1.71
CA ALA A 425 2.46 -11.87 -2.53
C ALA A 425 1.90 -12.30 -3.90
N ALA A 426 2.44 -13.36 -4.50
CA ALA A 426 1.96 -13.88 -5.79
C ALA A 426 0.60 -14.60 -5.69
N ALA A 427 0.17 -15.00 -4.49
CA ALA A 427 -1.08 -15.72 -4.26
C ALA A 427 -2.33 -14.81 -4.18
N GLY A 428 -2.20 -13.48 -4.25
CA GLY A 428 -3.37 -12.57 -4.21
C GLY A 428 -3.64 -11.93 -2.84
N VAL A 429 -2.58 -11.64 -2.09
CA VAL A 429 -2.60 -10.97 -0.77
C VAL A 429 -2.84 -9.46 -0.86
N ASP A 430 -2.74 -8.91 -2.07
CA ASP A 430 -3.00 -7.50 -2.33
C ASP A 430 -4.47 -7.13 -2.05
N ILE A 431 -4.70 -5.84 -1.79
CA ILE A 431 -6.05 -5.34 -1.60
C ILE A 431 -6.87 -5.60 -2.87
N SER A 432 -8.04 -6.21 -2.69
CA SER A 432 -8.97 -6.52 -3.76
C SER A 432 -10.36 -5.95 -3.46
N GLY A 433 -11.19 -5.82 -4.50
CA GLY A 433 -12.51 -5.19 -4.40
C GLY A 433 -12.46 -3.66 -4.32
N GLY A 434 -13.63 -3.03 -4.30
CA GLY A 434 -13.75 -1.57 -4.39
C GLY A 434 -13.06 -1.04 -5.64
N VAL A 435 -12.45 0.15 -5.53
CA VAL A 435 -11.77 0.81 -6.66
C VAL A 435 -10.60 -0.03 -7.23
N PHE A 436 -10.03 -0.92 -6.43
CA PHE A 436 -8.92 -1.80 -6.82
C PHE A 436 -9.35 -2.96 -7.71
N ALA A 437 -10.66 -3.22 -7.84
CA ALA A 437 -11.20 -4.26 -8.72
C ALA A 437 -11.45 -3.77 -10.15
N ARG A 438 -11.15 -2.50 -10.48
CA ARG A 438 -11.18 -2.01 -11.87
C ARG A 438 -10.14 -2.79 -12.67
N SER A 439 -10.59 -3.87 -13.32
CA SER A 439 -9.71 -4.72 -14.11
C SER A 439 -9.18 -3.95 -15.31
N GLN A 440 -7.95 -4.27 -15.71
CA GLN A 440 -7.42 -3.92 -17.04
C GLN A 440 -8.26 -4.50 -18.19
N ASP A 441 -9.29 -5.30 -17.89
CA ASP A 441 -10.23 -5.90 -18.83
C ASP A 441 -11.58 -5.17 -18.87
N SER A 442 -11.76 -4.10 -18.08
CA SER A 442 -12.89 -3.19 -18.25
C SER A 442 -12.78 -2.47 -19.61
N PRO A 443 -13.88 -2.30 -20.36
CA PRO A 443 -13.88 -1.48 -21.58
C PRO A 443 -13.54 0.00 -21.33
N PHE A 444 -13.51 0.43 -20.05
CA PHE A 444 -13.07 1.75 -19.60
C PHE A 444 -11.80 1.66 -18.74
N GLY A 445 -10.98 0.62 -18.95
CA GLY A 445 -9.71 0.47 -18.27
C GLY A 445 -8.75 1.63 -18.56
N TYR A 446 -7.85 1.90 -17.63
CA TYR A 446 -6.80 2.89 -17.81
C TYR A 446 -5.86 2.51 -18.97
N HIS A 447 -5.55 3.49 -19.83
CA HIS A 447 -4.88 3.35 -21.14
C HIS A 447 -5.59 2.45 -22.17
N LEU A 448 -6.83 1.99 -21.91
CA LEU A 448 -7.54 1.14 -22.86
C LEU A 448 -7.98 1.95 -24.08
N GLY A 449 -7.57 1.52 -25.27
CA GLY A 449 -7.84 2.24 -26.52
C GLY A 449 -6.82 3.31 -26.90
N GLU A 450 -5.76 3.49 -26.11
CA GLU A 450 -4.64 4.41 -26.42
C GLU A 450 -3.31 3.67 -26.51
N GLY A 451 -2.34 4.27 -27.21
CA GLY A 451 -1.00 3.70 -27.36
C GLY A 451 -1.03 2.28 -27.94
N VAL A 452 -0.44 1.34 -27.20
CA VAL A 452 -0.36 -0.09 -27.59
C VAL A 452 -1.70 -0.82 -27.46
N ASP A 453 -2.60 -0.33 -26.60
CA ASP A 453 -3.96 -0.88 -26.43
C ASP A 453 -4.99 -0.28 -27.38
N ALA A 454 -4.57 0.64 -28.26
CA ALA A 454 -5.41 1.15 -29.33
C ALA A 454 -5.94 0.01 -30.22
N GLY A 455 -7.26 0.01 -30.41
CA GLY A 455 -7.98 -1.03 -31.17
C GLY A 455 -8.03 -2.41 -30.51
N ARG A 456 -7.76 -2.54 -29.20
CA ARG A 456 -7.87 -3.82 -28.46
C ARG A 456 -9.26 -4.46 -28.55
N ASN A 457 -10.31 -3.64 -28.61
CA ASN A 457 -11.71 -4.08 -28.72
C ASN A 457 -12.28 -3.91 -30.14
N ASP A 458 -11.46 -3.48 -31.10
CA ASP A 458 -11.91 -3.31 -32.48
C ASP A 458 -11.90 -4.66 -33.20
N MET A 459 -12.92 -4.89 -34.04
CA MET A 459 -12.94 -6.09 -34.89
C MET A 459 -11.89 -6.04 -36.00
N GLU A 460 -11.48 -4.83 -36.39
CA GLU A 460 -10.47 -4.60 -37.43
C GLU A 460 -9.09 -4.35 -36.80
N TRP A 461 -8.04 -4.78 -37.48
CA TRP A 461 -6.67 -4.54 -37.03
C TRP A 461 -6.35 -3.04 -37.11
N ILE A 462 -6.06 -2.40 -35.97
CA ILE A 462 -5.86 -0.95 -35.87
C ILE A 462 -4.82 -0.40 -36.85
N VAL A 463 -3.77 -1.17 -37.12
CA VAL A 463 -2.69 -0.79 -38.04
C VAL A 463 -3.20 -0.64 -39.48
N SER A 464 -4.28 -1.33 -39.86
CA SER A 464 -4.92 -1.18 -41.18
C SER A 464 -5.32 0.26 -41.48
N SER A 465 -5.76 1.01 -40.47
CA SER A 465 -6.12 2.43 -40.59
C SER A 465 -4.92 3.32 -40.96
N TYR A 466 -3.72 2.92 -40.55
CA TYR A 466 -2.46 3.63 -40.80
C TYR A 466 -1.68 3.06 -41.99
N ARG A 467 -2.01 1.84 -42.43
CA ARG A 467 -1.27 1.08 -43.45
C ARG A 467 -1.00 1.85 -44.73
N LYS A 468 -1.98 2.62 -45.22
CA LYS A 468 -1.83 3.44 -46.43
C LYS A 468 -0.63 4.41 -46.36
N LYS A 469 -0.31 4.93 -45.17
CA LYS A 469 0.86 5.80 -44.92
C LYS A 469 2.16 5.02 -45.07
N TYR A 470 2.17 3.77 -44.63
CA TYR A 470 3.38 2.93 -44.58
C TYR A 470 3.66 2.20 -45.90
N ASP A 471 2.62 1.82 -46.63
CA ASP A 471 2.72 1.07 -47.89
C ASP A 471 3.58 1.78 -48.95
N ALA A 472 3.49 3.11 -49.05
CA ALA A 472 4.33 3.88 -49.97
C ALA A 472 5.83 3.74 -49.64
N THR A 473 6.15 3.77 -48.35
CA THR A 473 7.53 3.54 -47.89
C THR A 473 7.94 2.10 -48.15
N TYR A 474 7.09 1.13 -47.81
CA TYR A 474 7.35 -0.30 -48.03
C TYR A 474 7.67 -0.62 -49.49
N GLN A 475 6.85 -0.12 -50.43
CA GLN A 475 7.06 -0.35 -51.86
C GLN A 475 8.37 0.28 -52.36
N SER A 476 8.76 1.45 -51.84
CA SER A 476 10.01 2.11 -52.20
C SER A 476 11.27 1.33 -51.82
N LEU A 477 11.16 0.37 -50.88
CA LEU A 477 12.27 -0.48 -50.45
C LEU A 477 12.53 -1.67 -51.40
N GLY A 478 11.68 -1.87 -52.41
CA GLY A 478 11.84 -2.94 -53.39
C GLY A 478 11.69 -4.34 -52.78
N PRO A 479 10.52 -4.70 -52.23
CA PRO A 479 10.29 -6.03 -51.65
C PRO A 479 10.52 -7.13 -52.70
N VAL A 480 11.28 -8.15 -52.32
CA VAL A 480 11.54 -9.34 -53.15
C VAL A 480 10.64 -10.45 -52.63
N ASN A 481 9.80 -11.02 -53.50
CA ASN A 481 8.77 -11.99 -53.12
C ASN A 481 7.84 -11.47 -52.00
N GLY A 482 7.57 -10.17 -52.00
CA GLY A 482 6.68 -9.56 -51.00
C GLY A 482 7.29 -9.43 -49.60
N LYS A 483 8.61 -9.56 -49.45
CA LYS A 483 9.34 -9.35 -48.18
C LYS A 483 10.56 -8.45 -48.36
N VAL A 484 10.97 -7.77 -47.29
CA VAL A 484 12.15 -6.88 -47.25
C VAL A 484 13.15 -7.39 -46.20
N LYS A 485 14.45 -7.35 -46.54
CA LYS A 485 15.52 -7.79 -45.64
C LYS A 485 15.74 -6.83 -44.47
N GLN A 486 16.11 -7.39 -43.31
CA GLN A 486 16.45 -6.63 -42.11
C GLN A 486 17.42 -5.47 -42.34
N SER A 487 18.46 -5.65 -43.16
CA SER A 487 19.46 -4.60 -43.43
C SER A 487 18.82 -3.34 -44.04
N VAL A 488 17.84 -3.51 -44.92
CA VAL A 488 17.15 -2.42 -45.61
C VAL A 488 16.13 -1.75 -44.68
N VAL A 489 15.34 -2.55 -43.95
CA VAL A 489 14.38 -2.02 -42.97
C VAL A 489 15.10 -1.25 -41.87
N ARG A 490 16.24 -1.73 -41.39
CA ARG A 490 17.03 -1.08 -40.34
C ARG A 490 17.41 0.34 -40.72
N GLU A 491 17.83 0.58 -41.97
CA GLU A 491 18.15 1.93 -42.46
C GLU A 491 16.95 2.88 -42.40
N VAL A 492 15.75 2.39 -42.68
CA VAL A 492 14.51 3.17 -42.56
C VAL A 492 14.18 3.44 -41.10
N MET A 493 14.22 2.41 -40.25
CA MET A 493 13.92 2.54 -38.82
C MET A 493 14.86 3.53 -38.13
N MET A 494 16.14 3.57 -38.50
CA MET A 494 17.12 4.52 -37.94
C MET A 494 16.78 6.00 -38.23
N LYS A 495 15.99 6.30 -39.27
CA LYS A 495 15.55 7.68 -39.57
C LYS A 495 14.64 8.27 -38.49
N SER A 496 13.99 7.43 -37.68
CA SER A 496 13.20 7.86 -36.52
C SER A 496 14.03 8.49 -35.41
N LYS A 497 15.37 8.31 -35.44
CA LYS A 497 16.32 8.75 -34.41
C LYS A 497 16.07 8.13 -33.02
N LEU A 498 15.30 7.05 -32.93
CA LEU A 498 15.16 6.27 -31.70
C LEU A 498 16.46 5.52 -31.38
N PRO A 499 16.77 5.28 -30.08
CA PRO A 499 17.94 4.49 -29.69
C PRO A 499 17.93 3.08 -30.30
N ASN A 500 19.11 2.55 -30.65
CA ASN A 500 19.25 1.22 -31.26
C ASN A 500 18.63 0.10 -30.40
N SER A 501 18.66 0.22 -29.08
CA SER A 501 18.02 -0.73 -28.15
C SER A 501 16.50 -0.76 -28.33
N VAL A 502 15.87 0.39 -28.54
CA VAL A 502 14.43 0.54 -28.80
C VAL A 502 14.08 -0.01 -30.17
N LEU A 503 14.83 0.36 -31.21
CA LEU A 503 14.61 -0.16 -32.58
C LEU A 503 14.76 -1.69 -32.63
N GLY A 504 15.73 -2.25 -31.90
CA GLY A 504 15.90 -3.71 -31.78
C GLY A 504 14.74 -4.38 -31.04
N LYS A 505 14.11 -3.71 -30.07
CA LYS A 505 12.86 -4.20 -29.44
C LYS A 505 11.70 -4.18 -30.43
N ILE A 506 11.53 -3.09 -31.19
CA ILE A 506 10.47 -2.96 -32.21
C ILE A 506 10.62 -4.05 -33.28
N TRP A 507 11.83 -4.28 -33.78
CA TRP A 507 12.09 -5.36 -34.75
C TRP A 507 11.60 -6.72 -34.23
N ARG A 508 12.00 -7.09 -33.00
CA ARG A 508 11.60 -8.37 -32.39
C ARG A 508 10.09 -8.50 -32.18
N LEU A 509 9.38 -7.39 -32.01
CA LEU A 509 7.93 -7.38 -31.87
C LEU A 509 7.23 -7.47 -33.24
N ALA A 510 7.82 -6.89 -34.28
CA ALA A 510 7.22 -6.82 -35.61
C ALA A 510 7.51 -8.03 -36.50
N ASP A 511 8.67 -8.68 -36.35
CA ASP A 511 9.06 -9.93 -37.00
C ASP A 511 8.34 -11.11 -36.30
N VAL A 512 7.04 -11.27 -36.60
CA VAL A 512 6.13 -12.16 -35.86
C VAL A 512 6.40 -13.62 -36.20
N ASP A 513 6.74 -13.93 -37.46
CA ASP A 513 7.11 -15.27 -37.90
C ASP A 513 8.60 -15.60 -37.70
N GLN A 514 9.39 -14.64 -37.23
CA GLN A 514 10.82 -14.78 -36.87
C GLN A 514 11.70 -15.26 -38.01
N ASP A 515 11.37 -14.89 -39.25
CA ASP A 515 12.12 -15.31 -40.43
C ASP A 515 13.26 -14.33 -40.80
N GLY A 516 13.39 -13.23 -40.06
CA GLY A 516 14.44 -12.22 -40.26
C GLY A 516 14.18 -11.28 -41.43
N LEU A 517 12.99 -11.35 -42.03
CA LEU A 517 12.48 -10.48 -43.07
C LEU A 517 11.17 -9.85 -42.57
N LEU A 518 10.74 -8.73 -43.16
CA LEU A 518 9.40 -8.21 -42.90
C LEU A 518 8.58 -8.24 -44.17
N ASP A 519 7.39 -8.83 -44.10
CA ASP A 519 6.37 -8.61 -45.11
C ASP A 519 5.67 -7.24 -44.93
N GLY A 520 4.68 -6.95 -45.77
CA GLY A 520 3.98 -5.66 -45.73
C GLY A 520 3.18 -5.43 -44.46
N ASP A 521 2.64 -6.48 -43.83
CA ASP A 521 1.90 -6.35 -42.56
C ASP A 521 2.88 -6.09 -41.42
N GLU A 522 3.98 -6.84 -41.36
CA GLU A 522 5.01 -6.67 -40.33
C GLU A 522 5.75 -5.34 -40.44
N PHE A 523 6.01 -4.88 -41.66
CA PHE A 523 6.58 -3.55 -41.86
C PHE A 523 5.62 -2.45 -41.38
N ALA A 524 4.32 -2.57 -41.68
CA ALA A 524 3.32 -1.63 -41.19
C ALA A 524 3.24 -1.64 -39.64
N LEU A 525 3.33 -2.81 -39.03
CA LEU A 525 3.40 -2.96 -37.57
C LEU A 525 4.66 -2.31 -36.98
N ALA A 526 5.83 -2.52 -37.59
CA ALA A 526 7.08 -1.90 -37.16
C ALA A 526 7.00 -0.37 -37.19
N MET A 527 6.45 0.20 -38.26
CA MET A 527 6.28 1.64 -38.40
C MET A 527 5.24 2.20 -37.43
N TYR A 528 4.15 1.48 -37.19
CA TYR A 528 3.15 1.84 -36.18
C TYR A 528 3.75 1.89 -34.77
N LEU A 529 4.55 0.89 -34.38
CA LEU A 529 5.24 0.88 -33.09
C LEU A 529 6.29 2.00 -32.96
N ILE A 530 6.92 2.41 -34.06
CA ILE A 530 7.79 3.60 -34.08
C ILE A 530 6.98 4.87 -33.83
N ASP A 531 5.87 5.06 -34.55
CA ASP A 531 4.99 6.22 -34.39
C ASP A 531 4.48 6.30 -32.93
N LEU A 532 3.99 5.20 -32.36
CA LEU A 532 3.60 5.12 -30.94
C LEU A 532 4.72 5.55 -29.98
N ARG A 533 5.96 5.11 -30.25
CA ARG A 533 7.09 5.46 -29.39
C ARG A 533 7.48 6.93 -29.53
N LEU A 534 7.36 7.50 -30.73
CA LEU A 534 7.62 8.93 -30.97
C LEU A 534 6.54 9.82 -30.33
N GLU A 535 5.31 9.32 -30.21
CA GLU A 535 4.21 9.96 -29.48
C GLU A 535 4.33 9.84 -27.95
N GLY A 536 5.37 9.16 -27.47
CA GLY A 536 5.71 9.05 -26.05
C GLY A 536 5.12 7.83 -25.34
N HIS A 537 4.49 6.90 -26.06
CA HIS A 537 4.00 5.65 -25.48
C HIS A 537 5.14 4.64 -25.27
N ASP A 538 4.99 3.78 -24.26
CA ASP A 538 5.90 2.68 -24.02
C ASP A 538 5.56 1.45 -24.88
N LEU A 539 6.60 0.71 -25.26
CA LEU A 539 6.45 -0.50 -26.07
C LEU A 539 6.14 -1.72 -25.18
N PRO A 540 5.26 -2.63 -25.62
CA PRO A 540 4.91 -3.79 -24.81
C PRO A 540 6.10 -4.75 -24.65
N MET A 541 6.08 -5.59 -23.62
CA MET A 541 7.10 -6.64 -23.45
C MET A 541 6.95 -7.78 -24.46
N SER A 542 5.70 -8.10 -24.84
CA SER A 542 5.31 -9.07 -25.86
C SER A 542 4.21 -8.47 -26.73
N LEU A 543 4.17 -8.79 -28.02
CA LEU A 543 3.16 -8.24 -28.92
C LEU A 543 1.75 -8.71 -28.51
N PRO A 544 0.82 -7.79 -28.16
CA PRO A 544 -0.56 -8.15 -27.85
C PRO A 544 -1.29 -8.75 -29.06
N VAL A 545 -2.22 -9.68 -28.82
CA VAL A 545 -2.94 -10.43 -29.87
C VAL A 545 -3.68 -9.51 -30.84
N HIS A 546 -4.25 -8.39 -30.36
CA HIS A 546 -4.96 -7.45 -31.23
C HIS A 546 -4.03 -6.72 -32.20
N LEU A 547 -2.75 -6.54 -31.85
CA LEU A 547 -1.73 -5.95 -32.73
C LEU A 547 -1.07 -6.99 -33.66
N VAL A 548 -1.25 -8.28 -33.42
CA VAL A 548 -0.76 -9.33 -34.34
C VAL A 548 -1.49 -9.19 -35.69
N PRO A 549 -0.76 -9.15 -36.83
CA PRO A 549 -1.36 -9.13 -38.15
C PRO A 549 -2.41 -10.23 -38.31
N PRO A 550 -3.61 -9.95 -38.86
CA PRO A 550 -4.68 -10.94 -38.98
C PRO A 550 -4.26 -12.25 -39.65
N THR A 551 -3.35 -12.16 -40.64
CA THR A 551 -2.76 -13.27 -41.39
C THR A 551 -1.89 -14.19 -40.53
N LYS A 552 -1.38 -13.72 -39.39
CA LYS A 552 -0.43 -14.44 -38.51
C LYS A 552 -1.00 -14.84 -37.14
N ARG A 553 -2.28 -14.52 -36.86
CA ARG A 553 -2.93 -14.81 -35.56
C ARG A 553 -3.09 -16.32 -35.26
N SER A 554 -3.14 -17.18 -36.27
CA SER A 554 -3.35 -18.63 -36.14
C SER A 554 -2.12 -19.42 -35.66
N ASN A 555 -0.93 -18.82 -35.65
CA ASN A 555 0.31 -19.49 -35.20
C ASN A 555 0.58 -19.38 -33.68
N GLN A 556 -0.35 -18.82 -32.88
CA GLN A 556 -0.15 -18.58 -31.43
C GLN A 556 -1.16 -19.26 -30.49
N LEU A 557 -2.12 -20.06 -30.97
CA LEU A 557 -3.03 -20.80 -30.07
C LEU A 557 -2.36 -22.09 -29.56
N PRO A 558 -2.27 -22.33 -28.23
CA PRO A 558 -1.96 -23.65 -27.71
C PRO A 558 -3.08 -24.63 -28.08
N GLN A 559 -2.71 -25.83 -28.52
CA GLN A 559 -3.66 -26.92 -28.80
C GLN A 559 -4.35 -27.38 -27.51
N SER A 560 -5.53 -26.83 -27.20
CA SER A 560 -6.44 -27.38 -26.19
C SER A 560 -7.51 -28.26 -26.87
N GLN A 561 -7.30 -29.57 -26.72
CA GLN A 561 -8.27 -30.67 -26.70
C GLN A 561 -9.65 -30.41 -27.34
N THR A 562 -9.81 -30.92 -28.56
CA THR A 562 -11.12 -31.29 -29.12
C THR A 562 -11.76 -32.38 -28.28
N THR A 563 -12.74 -32.03 -27.44
CA THR A 563 -13.75 -32.98 -26.98
C THR A 563 -14.76 -33.17 -28.11
N GLN A 564 -14.73 -34.37 -28.70
CA GLN A 564 -15.71 -34.83 -29.67
C GLN A 564 -17.11 -34.85 -29.04
N ALA A 565 -18.04 -34.17 -29.68
CA ALA A 565 -19.46 -34.41 -29.50
C ALA A 565 -19.84 -35.68 -30.28
N ALA A 566 -20.43 -36.64 -29.58
CA ALA A 566 -21.35 -37.64 -30.10
C ALA A 566 -22.44 -37.85 -29.03
#